data_AF-A0A0V8BXM9-F1
#
_entry.id   AF-A0A0V8BXM9-F1
#
_cell.length_a   1.000
_cell.length_b   1.000
_cell.length_c   1.000
_cell.angle_alpha   90.00
_cell.angle_beta   90.00
_cell.angle_gamma   90.00
#
_symmetry.space_group_name_H-M   'P 1'
#
loop_
_entity.id
_entity.type
_entity.pdbx_description
1 polymer ?
#
loop_
_entity_poly.entity_id
_entity_poly.type
_entity_poly.pdbx_seq_one_letter_code
_entity_poly.pdbx_strand_id
1 'polypeptide(L)' 'MILEVFEEAPNVEVRSTIIGPYLIVETSSGRSITLKKEADDEGN' A
#
# COMPACT_ATOMS: atom_id res chain seq x y z
N MET A 1 9.22 5.32 -1.54
CA MET A 1 8.23 4.35 -1.01
C MET A 1 6.94 4.51 -1.80
N ILE A 2 6.18 3.43 -2.05
CA ILE A 2 4.97 3.52 -2.89
C ILE A 2 3.81 4.27 -2.21
N LEU A 3 3.85 4.38 -0.88
CA LEU A 3 2.83 5.10 -0.09
C LEU A 3 2.97 6.63 -0.19
N GLU A 4 4.18 7.16 -0.36
CA GLU A 4 4.43 8.60 -0.50
C GLU A 4 3.70 9.20 -1.72
N VAL A 5 3.56 8.41 -2.80
CA VAL A 5 2.86 8.82 -4.04
C VAL A 5 1.34 8.99 -3.81
N PHE A 6 0.75 8.24 -2.87
CA PHE A 6 -0.68 8.36 -2.55
C PHE A 6 -0.96 9.45 -1.51
N GLU A 7 -0.01 9.75 -0.63
CA GLU A 7 -0.11 10.82 0.37
C GLU A 7 0.10 12.23 -0.21
N GLU A 8 0.78 12.37 -1.37
CA GLU A 8 0.99 13.67 -2.03
C GLU A 8 -0.28 14.34 -2.57
N ALA A 9 -1.41 13.63 -2.60
CA ALA A 9 -2.69 14.21 -3.02
C ALA A 9 -3.43 14.82 -1.80
N PRO A 10 -3.50 16.16 -1.66
CA PRO A 10 -3.96 16.83 -0.43
C PRO A 10 -5.43 16.61 -0.05
N ASN A 11 -6.21 15.89 -0.88
CA ASN A 11 -7.63 15.59 -0.65
C ASN A 11 -7.95 14.08 -0.70
N VAL A 12 -6.92 13.23 -0.68
CA VAL A 12 -7.10 11.78 -0.72
C VAL A 12 -6.74 11.22 0.65
N GLU A 13 -7.73 10.78 1.41
CA GLU A 13 -7.48 9.99 2.63
C GLU A 13 -7.03 8.61 2.19
N VAL A 14 -5.87 8.18 2.67
CA VAL A 14 -5.30 6.87 2.37
C VAL A 14 -5.36 6.03 3.64
N ARG A 15 -6.01 4.86 3.55
CA ARG A 15 -6.02 3.85 4.60
C ARG A 15 -5.23 2.66 4.14
N SER A 16 -4.44 2.08 5.03
CA SER A 16 -3.71 0.85 4.73
C SER A 16 -4.06 -0.24 5.75
N THR A 17 -4.07 -1.48 5.29
CA THR A 17 -4.32 -2.66 6.12
C THR A 17 -3.39 -3.78 5.67
N ILE A 18 -2.73 -4.42 6.63
CA ILE A 18 -1.83 -5.55 6.37
C ILE A 18 -2.58 -6.84 6.67
N ILE A 19 -2.60 -7.76 5.71
CA ILE A 19 -3.21 -9.09 5.83
C ILE A 19 -2.20 -10.13 5.34
N GLY A 20 -1.54 -10.80 6.28
CA GLY A 20 -0.48 -11.76 5.94
C GLY A 20 0.66 -11.10 5.16
N PRO A 21 1.09 -11.66 4.00
CA PRO A 21 2.12 -11.04 3.16
C PRO A 21 1.57 -9.91 2.27
N TYR A 22 0.32 -9.47 2.46
CA TYR A 22 -0.31 -8.46 1.61
C TYR A 22 -0.47 -7.14 2.36
N LEU A 23 -0.19 -6.04 1.66
CA LEU A 23 -0.52 -4.67 2.04
C LEU A 23 -1.64 -4.18 1.13
N ILE A 24 -2.80 -3.90 1.71
CA ILE A 24 -3.95 -3.33 1.01
C ILE A 24 -3.96 -1.83 1.31
N VAL A 25 -4.10 -1.03 0.27
CA VAL A 25 -4.22 0.42 0.34
C VAL A 25 -5.56 0.82 -0.28
N GLU A 26 -6.36 1.59 0.45
CA GLU A 26 -7.65 2.12 0.02
C GLU A 26 -7.63 3.64 0.09
N THR A 27 -8.17 4.29 -0.94
CA THR A 27 -8.29 5.76 -1.00
C THR A 27 -9.74 6.20 -0.77
N SER A 28 -9.95 7.40 -0.24
CA SER A 28 -11.30 8.00 -0.08
C SER A 28 -12.09 8.13 -1.38
N SER A 29 -11.41 8.07 -2.53
CA SER A 29 -12.03 8.02 -3.87
C SER A 29 -12.54 6.64 -4.28
N GLY A 30 -12.41 5.63 -3.41
CA GLY A 30 -12.85 4.25 -3.65
C GLY A 30 -11.89 3.43 -4.52
N ARG A 31 -10.64 3.88 -4.71
CA ARG A 31 -9.61 3.09 -5.41
C ARG A 31 -8.86 2.24 -4.38
N SER A 32 -8.59 1.00 -4.74
CA SER A 32 -7.84 0.07 -3.89
C SER A 32 -6.67 -0.55 -4.65
N ILE A 33 -5.54 -0.71 -3.98
CA ILE A 33 -4.35 -1.40 -4.50
C ILE A 33 -3.94 -2.46 -3.49
N THR A 34 -3.66 -3.66 -3.98
CA THR A 34 -3.09 -4.75 -3.16
C THR A 34 -1.67 -5.01 -3.60
N LEU A 35 -0.75 -4.92 -2.66
CA LEU A 35 0.68 -5.17 -2.85
C LEU A 35 1.02 -6.45 -2.09
N LYS A 36 1.64 -7.41 -2.75
CA LYS A 36 2.28 -8.52 -2.05
C LYS A 36 3.65 -8.04 -1.61
N LYS A 37 3.92 -8.08 -0.30
CA LYS A 37 5.28 -7.98 0.22
C LYS A 37 6.03 -9.20 -0.32
N GLU A 38 6.89 -8.99 -1.31
CA GLU A 38 7.87 -10.01 -1.64
C GLU A 38 8.69 -10.22 -0.36
N ALA A 39 8.84 -11.47 0.05
CA ALA A 39 9.89 -11.78 0.99
C ALA A 39 11.18 -11.36 0.27
N ASP A 40 11.96 -10.48 0.88
CA ASP A 40 13.35 -10.34 0.47
C ASP A 40 13.95 -11.75 0.60
N ASP A 41 13.99 -12.51 -0.49
CA ASP A 41 14.91 -13.63 -0.62
C ASP A 41 16.30 -12.97 -0.74
N GLU A 42 16.79 -12.44 0.38
CA GLU A 42 18.22 -12.37 0.66
C GLU A 42 18.69 -13.82 0.72
N GLY A 43 18.86 -14.41 -0.47
CA GLY A 43 19.45 -15.72 -0.65
C GLY A 43 20.84 -15.72 -0.03
N ASN A 44 20.94 -16.33 1.14
CA ASN A 44 22.17 -16.73 1.81
C ASN A 44 22.74 -18.01 1.19
#